data_AF-A0AAV4AIF4-F1
#
_entry.id   AF-A0AAV4AIF4-F1
#
_cell.length_a   1.000
_cell.length_b   1.000
_cell.length_c   1.000
_cell.angle_alpha   90.00
_cell.angle_beta   90.00
_cell.angle_gamma   90.00
#
_symmetry.space_group_name_H-M   'P 1'
#
loop_
_entity.id
_entity.type
_entity.pdbx_description
1 polymer ?
#
loop_
_entity_poly.entity_id
_entity_poly.type
_entity_poly.pdbx_seq_one_letter_code
_entity_poly.pdbx_strand_id
1 'polypeptide(L)'
;MWVRADMDSYIGKFEIYQGKGTGGCIDGYGLGESVVINLCEGIVDKGRKIFFDSFFTSVPLLTHLADNNTWACGTVRSNRKGLADALAK
;
A
#
# COMPACT_ATOMS: atom_id res chain seq x y z
N MET A 1 -10.77 8.32 5.95
CA MET A 1 -10.87 6.89 6.31
C MET A 1 -10.14 6.12 5.24
N TRP A 2 -9.38 5.09 5.62
CA TRP A 2 -8.71 4.16 4.71
C TRP A 2 -9.31 2.78 4.88
N VAL A 3 -9.48 2.06 3.78
CA VAL A 3 -10.27 0.83 3.75
C VAL A 3 -9.60 -0.18 2.84
N ARG A 4 -9.54 -1.43 3.29
CA ARG A 4 -9.32 -2.60 2.43
C ARG A 4 -10.65 -3.30 2.23
N ALA A 5 -11.07 -3.37 0.97
CA ALA A 5 -12.23 -4.12 0.55
C ALA A 5 -11.83 -5.22 -0.44
N ASP A 6 -12.68 -6.24 -0.53
CA ASP A 6 -12.61 -7.27 -1.55
C ASP A 6 -13.36 -6.83 -2.83
N MET A 7 -13.15 -7.56 -3.92
CA MET A 7 -13.82 -7.33 -5.20
C MET A 7 -15.35 -7.41 -5.10
N ASP A 8 -15.86 -8.26 -4.19
CA ASP A 8 -17.28 -8.43 -3.91
C ASP A 8 -17.83 -7.36 -2.94
N SER A 9 -17.15 -6.22 -2.79
CA SER A 9 -17.54 -5.09 -1.94
C SER A 9 -17.59 -5.39 -0.43
N TYR A 10 -16.93 -6.46 0.02
CA TYR A 10 -16.80 -6.75 1.45
C TYR A 10 -15.65 -5.99 2.09
N ILE A 11 -15.92 -5.25 3.17
CA ILE A 11 -14.88 -4.51 3.91
C ILE A 11 -14.18 -5.46 4.90
N GLY A 12 -12.90 -5.71 4.68
CA GLY A 12 -12.12 -6.60 5.52
C GLY A 12 -11.41 -5.91 6.69
N LYS A 13 -10.94 -4.68 6.50
CA LYS A 13 -10.27 -3.86 7.53
C LYS A 13 -10.38 -2.39 7.14
N PHE A 14 -10.50 -1.50 8.12
CA PHE A 14 -10.47 -0.06 7.90
C PHE A 14 -9.72 0.64 9.03
N GLU A 15 -9.27 1.85 8.74
CA GLU A 15 -8.61 2.74 9.69
C GLU A 15 -9.16 4.17 9.53
N ILE A 16 -9.40 4.85 10.65
CA ILE A 16 -9.86 6.25 10.64
C ILE A 16 -8.66 7.16 10.44
N TYR A 17 -8.77 8.09 9.49
CA TYR A 17 -7.75 9.11 9.29
C TYR A 17 -7.89 10.21 10.34
N GLN A 18 -6.86 10.40 11.16
CA GLN A 18 -6.86 11.33 12.30
C GLN A 18 -5.90 12.53 12.10
N GLY A 19 -5.26 12.64 10.93
CA GLY A 19 -4.21 13.63 10.70
C GLY A 19 -2.86 13.15 11.24
N LYS A 20 -2.19 13.98 12.06
CA LYS A 20 -0.87 13.67 12.61
C LYS A 20 -0.96 12.46 13.55
N GLY A 21 -0.21 11.40 13.26
CA GLY A 21 -0.22 10.16 14.03
C GLY A 21 -1.13 9.05 13.46
N THR A 22 -1.81 9.29 12.34
CA THR A 22 -2.55 8.23 11.64
C THR A 22 -1.60 7.17 11.09
N GLY A 23 -2.03 5.91 11.01
CA GLY A 23 -1.41 4.91 10.15
C GLY A 23 -0.30 4.12 10.80
N GLY A 24 -0.08 4.27 12.13
CA GLY A 24 0.95 3.56 12.89
C GLY A 24 2.30 3.57 12.17
N CYS A 25 3.12 4.60 12.42
CA CYS A 25 4.36 4.81 11.67
C CYS A 25 5.23 3.55 11.70
N ILE A 26 5.39 2.89 10.54
CA ILE A 26 6.32 1.77 10.40
C ILE A 26 7.68 2.37 10.07
N ASP A 27 8.68 2.06 10.87
CA ASP A 27 10.03 2.59 10.67
C ASP A 27 10.54 2.26 9.26
N GLY A 28 11.04 3.29 8.57
CA GLY A 28 11.51 3.18 7.18
C GLY A 28 10.43 3.34 6.10
N TYR A 29 9.16 3.49 6.48
CA TYR A 29 8.04 3.68 5.55
C TYR A 29 7.34 5.03 5.75
N GLY A 30 6.79 5.56 4.66
CA GLY A 30 5.92 6.74 4.71
C GLY A 30 4.52 6.39 5.19
N LEU A 31 3.67 7.42 5.28
CA LEU A 31 2.29 7.27 5.70
C LEU A 31 1.49 6.33 4.78
N GLY A 32 1.59 6.52 3.46
CA GLY A 32 0.85 5.71 2.50
C GLY A 32 1.25 4.23 2.59
N GLU A 33 2.54 3.94 2.66
CA GLU A 33 3.04 2.57 2.78
C GLU A 33 2.63 1.91 4.11
N SER A 34 2.80 2.62 5.23
CA SER A 34 2.45 2.10 6.57
C SER A 34 0.99 1.66 6.64
N VAL A 35 0.11 2.41 6.00
CA VAL A 35 -1.33 2.14 5.94
C VAL A 35 -1.63 0.87 5.17
N VAL A 36 -1.01 0.69 4.00
CA VAL A 36 -1.23 -0.52 3.21
C VAL A 36 -0.75 -1.74 3.97
N ILE A 37 0.44 -1.66 4.59
CA ILE A 37 1.00 -2.76 5.40
C ILE A 37 0.03 -3.10 6.55
N ASN A 38 -0.42 -2.10 7.30
CA ASN A 38 -1.36 -2.30 8.41
C ASN A 38 -2.72 -2.86 7.95
N LEU A 39 -3.26 -2.37 6.83
CA LEU A 39 -4.51 -2.89 6.27
C LEU A 39 -4.37 -4.30 5.70
N CYS A 40 -3.19 -4.69 5.24
CA CYS A 40 -2.90 -6.03 4.70
C CYS A 40 -2.47 -7.04 5.76
N GLU A 41 -2.25 -6.62 7.00
CA GLU A 41 -1.93 -7.51 8.12
C GLU A 41 -2.91 -8.69 8.19
N GLY A 42 -2.38 -9.90 8.35
CA GLY A 42 -3.15 -11.14 8.42
C GLY A 42 -3.67 -11.66 7.08
N ILE A 43 -3.40 -11.00 5.96
CA ILE A 43 -3.77 -11.47 4.60
C ILE A 43 -2.60 -11.56 3.61
N VAL A 44 -1.44 -11.09 4.03
CA VAL A 44 -0.15 -11.30 3.35
C VAL A 44 0.15 -12.80 3.29
N ASP A 45 0.78 -13.25 2.20
CA ASP A 45 1.16 -14.64 1.94
C ASP A 45 -0.04 -15.63 1.94
N LYS A 46 -1.21 -15.15 1.49
CA LYS A 46 -2.44 -15.97 1.38
C LYS A 46 -2.96 -16.11 -0.05
N GLY A 47 -2.08 -15.95 -1.04
CA GLY A 47 -2.43 -16.07 -2.46
C GLY A 47 -3.33 -14.95 -3.00
N ARG A 48 -3.43 -13.81 -2.29
CA ARG A 48 -4.23 -12.65 -2.68
C ARG A 48 -3.39 -11.65 -3.46
N LYS A 49 -4.06 -10.90 -4.35
CA LYS A 49 -3.46 -9.78 -5.10
C LYS A 49 -4.00 -8.47 -4.53
N ILE A 50 -3.09 -7.57 -4.16
CA ILE A 50 -3.47 -6.28 -3.56
C ILE A 50 -3.46 -5.21 -4.64
N PHE A 51 -4.53 -4.44 -4.72
CA PHE A 51 -4.65 -3.30 -5.62
C PHE A 51 -4.85 -2.02 -4.82
N PHE A 52 -4.11 -0.96 -5.16
CA PHE A 52 -4.21 0.33 -4.48
C PHE A 52 -3.98 1.49 -5.45
N ASP A 53 -4.39 2.68 -5.02
CA ASP A 53 -4.28 3.89 -5.82
C ASP A 53 -2.84 4.44 -5.91
N SER A 54 -2.69 5.53 -6.66
CA SER A 54 -1.40 6.21 -6.84
C SER A 54 -0.85 6.95 -5.62
N PHE A 55 -1.68 7.24 -4.62
CA PHE A 55 -1.24 7.83 -3.36
C PHE A 55 -0.43 6.81 -2.55
N PHE A 56 -0.89 5.57 -2.49
CA PHE A 56 -0.22 4.49 -1.76
C PHE A 56 0.96 3.86 -2.52
N THR A 57 0.94 3.88 -3.85
CA THR A 57 1.93 3.18 -4.66
C THR A 57 3.36 3.77 -4.50
N SER A 58 4.32 2.93 -4.10
CA SER A 58 5.75 3.24 -4.12
C SER A 58 6.59 1.97 -4.38
N VAL A 59 7.81 2.15 -4.86
CA VAL A 59 8.75 1.03 -5.10
C VAL A 59 9.04 0.26 -3.80
N PRO A 60 9.37 0.90 -2.66
CA PRO A 60 9.60 0.19 -1.40
C PRO A 60 8.41 -0.65 -0.95
N LEU A 61 7.17 -0.16 -1.11
CA LEU A 61 5.97 -0.92 -0.76
C LEU A 61 5.81 -2.17 -1.64
N LEU A 62 6.02 -2.03 -2.95
CA LEU A 62 5.92 -3.15 -3.88
C LEU A 62 6.99 -4.20 -3.60
N THR A 63 8.22 -3.79 -3.30
CA THR A 63 9.30 -4.70 -2.87
C THR A 63 8.93 -5.40 -1.58
N HIS A 64 8.46 -4.68 -0.56
CA HIS A 64 8.04 -5.28 0.71
C HIS A 64 6.95 -6.35 0.52
N LEU A 65 5.92 -6.09 -0.28
CA LEU A 65 4.85 -7.06 -0.53
C LEU A 65 5.36 -8.26 -1.32
N ALA A 66 6.24 -8.06 -2.31
CA ALA A 66 6.85 -9.13 -3.09
C ALA A 66 7.74 -10.04 -2.21
N ASP A 67 8.56 -9.46 -1.33
CA ASP A 67 9.40 -10.19 -0.38
C ASP A 67 8.56 -11.01 0.61
N ASN A 68 7.32 -10.59 0.87
CA ASN A 68 6.33 -11.31 1.67
C ASN A 68 5.32 -12.10 0.81
N ASN A 69 5.77 -12.61 -0.34
CA ASN A 69 5.02 -13.50 -1.25
C ASN A 69 3.60 -13.00 -1.59
N THR A 70 3.45 -11.68 -1.73
CA THR A 70 2.17 -11.03 -1.97
C THR A 70 2.26 -10.16 -3.21
N TRP A 71 1.49 -10.52 -4.24
CA TRP A 71 1.44 -9.72 -5.46
C TRP A 71 0.66 -8.44 -5.23
N ALA A 72 1.18 -7.34 -5.76
CA ALA A 72 0.53 -6.04 -5.67
C ALA A 72 0.62 -5.26 -6.98
N CYS A 73 -0.37 -4.41 -7.23
CA CYS A 73 -0.42 -3.57 -8.41
C CYS A 73 -1.10 -2.23 -8.09
N GLY A 74 -0.60 -1.16 -8.69
CA GLY A 74 -1.16 0.16 -8.56
C GLY A 74 -0.61 1.10 -9.63
N THR A 75 -1.30 2.19 -9.87
CA THR A 75 -0.79 3.26 -10.74
C THR A 75 0.29 4.05 -10.00
N VAL A 76 1.40 4.39 -10.65
CA VAL A 76 2.45 5.24 -10.04
C VAL A 76 2.34 6.68 -10.55
N ARG A 77 2.55 7.67 -9.67
CA ARG A 77 2.67 9.08 -10.09
C ARG A 77 4.06 9.30 -10.71
N SER A 78 4.15 10.07 -11.80
CA SER A 78 5.43 10.27 -12.49
C SER A 78 6.48 10.97 -11.63
N ASN A 79 6.05 11.80 -10.68
CA ASN A 79 6.93 12.46 -9.71
C ASN A 79 7.22 11.62 -8.44
N ARG A 80 6.94 10.32 -8.44
CA ARG A 80 7.20 9.45 -7.29
C ARG A 80 8.70 9.24 -7.11
N LYS A 81 9.21 9.52 -5.91
CA LYS A 81 10.61 9.26 -5.55
C LYS A 81 10.97 7.78 -5.76
N GLY A 82 12.13 7.53 -6.37
CA GLY A 82 12.63 6.18 -6.63
C GLY A 82 12.05 5.51 -7.88
N LEU A 83 11.19 6.21 -8.63
CA LEU A 83 10.83 5.79 -9.98
C LEU A 83 11.99 6.05 -10.93
N ALA A 84 12.31 5.10 -11.82
CA ALA A 84 13.37 5.26 -12.80
C ALA A 84 13.06 6.41 -13.76
N ASP A 85 14.07 7.18 -14.17
CA ASP A 85 13.92 8.36 -15.03
C ASP A 85 13.21 8.04 -16.35
N ALA A 86 13.44 6.84 -16.91
CA ALA A 86 12.75 6.39 -18.12
C ALA A 86 11.22 6.26 -17.96
N LEU A 87 10.73 6.16 -16.73
CA LEU A 87 9.33 6.03 -16.37
C LEU A 87 8.74 7.34 -15.81
N ALA A 88 9.59 8.29 -15.42
CA ALA A 88 9.17 9.62 -14.99
C ALA A 88 8.92 10.49 -16.23
N LYS A 89 7.63 10.73 -16.54
CA LYS A 89 7.17 11.63 -17.61
C LYS A 89 6.68 12.96 -17.05
#